data_AF-A0A7S2EZE5-F1
#
_entry.id   AF-A0A7S2EZE5-F1
#
_cell.length_a   1.000
_cell.length_b   1.000
_cell.length_c   1.000
_cell.angle_alpha   90.00
_cell.angle_beta   90.00
_cell.angle_gamma   90.00
#
_symmetry.space_group_name_H-M   'P 1'
#
loop_
_entity.id
_entity.type
_entity.pdbx_description
1 polymer ?
#
loop_
_entity_poly.entity_id
_entity_poly.type
_entity_poly.pdbx_seq_one_letter_code
_entity_poly.pdbx_strand_id
1 'polypeptide(L)'
;YTELSDRMVLDWAERSGVLRKGGYKARTSNDKPEKGFGIRELDDDSVHRLLLSVASLHPRNFVVAEVKGNLLQAERGELLARFPGSCFRRVGHVIVGEPTTDFKKRTGQLVLQHKQELSDAAFKAKKAEEKRKKLQEKRQKQLERAKKKAEKERKKKLEAARKAKEEAEKKKKAEAEAKKKKDGKEEKKDEEKEE
;
A
#
# COMPACT_ATOMS: atom_id res chain seq x y z
N TYR A 1 -41.48 -30.53 5.05
CA TYR A 1 -40.95 -29.15 5.13
C TYR A 1 -40.87 -28.60 3.72
N THR A 2 -40.89 -27.28 3.54
CA THR A 2 -40.75 -26.63 2.23
C THR A 2 -39.39 -25.93 2.17
N GLU A 3 -38.58 -26.28 1.18
CA GLU A 3 -37.29 -25.63 0.98
C GLU A 3 -37.48 -24.26 0.32
N LEU A 4 -36.78 -23.24 0.81
CA LEU A 4 -36.69 -21.91 0.21
C LEU A 4 -35.24 -21.68 -0.17
N SER A 5 -34.84 -22.16 -1.35
CA SER A 5 -33.49 -22.02 -1.89
C SER A 5 -33.56 -21.72 -3.38
N ASP A 6 -32.47 -21.19 -3.94
CA ASP A 6 -32.39 -20.95 -5.38
C ASP A 6 -32.49 -22.23 -6.21
N ARG A 7 -32.04 -23.36 -5.65
CA ARG A 7 -32.13 -24.67 -6.27
C ARG A 7 -33.60 -25.13 -6.36
N MET A 8 -34.39 -24.87 -5.33
CA MET A 8 -35.81 -25.17 -5.32
C MET A 8 -36.57 -24.30 -6.32
N VAL A 9 -36.19 -23.02 -6.47
CA VAL A 9 -36.75 -22.14 -7.51
C VAL A 9 -36.48 -22.70 -8.92
N LEU A 10 -35.28 -23.24 -9.17
CA LEU A 10 -34.99 -23.91 -10.44
C LEU A 10 -35.85 -25.15 -10.66
N ASP A 11 -36.02 -26.02 -9.66
CA ASP A 11 -36.86 -27.22 -9.77
C ASP A 11 -38.33 -26.84 -10.02
N TRP A 12 -38.83 -25.79 -9.36
CA TRP A 12 -40.18 -25.28 -9.63
C TRP A 12 -40.33 -24.71 -11.04
N ALA A 13 -39.34 -23.97 -11.53
CA ALA A 13 -39.34 -23.46 -12.89
C ALA A 13 -39.33 -24.62 -13.92
N GLU A 14 -38.54 -25.67 -13.68
CA GLU A 14 -38.47 -26.87 -14.52
C GLU A 14 -39.82 -27.57 -14.60
N ARG A 15 -40.45 -27.83 -13.45
CA ARG A 15 -41.77 -28.47 -13.36
C ARG A 15 -42.89 -27.61 -13.93
N SER A 16 -42.73 -26.28 -13.90
CA SER A 16 -43.68 -25.33 -14.47
C SER A 16 -43.50 -25.17 -15.98
N GLY A 17 -42.56 -25.88 -16.60
CA GLY A 17 -42.31 -25.84 -18.04
C GLY A 17 -41.58 -24.59 -18.52
N VAL A 18 -40.94 -23.83 -17.61
CA VAL A 18 -40.12 -22.68 -18.00
C VAL A 18 -38.90 -23.20 -18.77
N LEU A 19 -38.58 -22.58 -19.90
CA LEU A 19 -37.40 -22.97 -20.67
C LEU A 19 -36.16 -22.22 -20.14
N ARG A 20 -35.06 -22.94 -19.94
CA ARG A 20 -33.78 -22.39 -19.52
C ARG A 20 -32.72 -22.62 -20.59
N LYS A 21 -32.01 -21.56 -20.99
CA LYS A 21 -30.93 -21.65 -21.97
C LYS A 21 -29.80 -22.52 -21.41
N GLY A 22 -29.42 -23.58 -22.13
CA GLY A 22 -28.42 -24.55 -21.66
C GLY A 22 -28.97 -25.67 -20.76
N GLY A 23 -30.28 -25.69 -20.49
CA GLY A 23 -30.96 -26.75 -19.73
C GLY A 23 -30.76 -26.66 -18.20
N TYR A 24 -31.52 -27.46 -17.45
CA TYR A 24 -31.52 -27.43 -15.97
C TYR A 24 -30.36 -28.20 -15.32
N LYS A 25 -29.71 -29.08 -16.09
CA LYS A 25 -28.53 -29.85 -15.67
C LYS A 25 -27.26 -29.01 -15.63
N ALA A 26 -27.16 -27.97 -16.45
CA ALA A 26 -26.01 -27.06 -16.46
C ALA A 26 -26.07 -26.12 -15.24
N ARG A 27 -25.13 -26.26 -14.31
CA ARG A 27 -25.06 -25.43 -13.09
C ARG A 27 -23.62 -25.01 -12.82
N THR A 28 -23.42 -23.72 -12.60
CA THR A 28 -22.13 -23.12 -12.24
C THR A 28 -21.84 -23.23 -10.74
N SER A 29 -22.88 -23.34 -9.92
CA SER A 29 -22.80 -23.48 -8.47
C SER A 29 -23.83 -24.49 -7.99
N ASN A 30 -23.46 -25.29 -7.00
CA ASN A 30 -24.40 -26.17 -6.33
C ASN A 30 -25.30 -25.40 -5.36
N ASP A 31 -24.85 -24.29 -4.79
CA ASP A 31 -25.59 -23.53 -3.77
C ASP A 31 -26.56 -22.51 -4.35
N LYS A 32 -26.01 -21.60 -5.17
CA LYS A 32 -26.74 -20.55 -5.88
C LYS A 32 -26.57 -20.76 -7.37
N PRO A 33 -27.26 -21.76 -7.95
CA PRO A 33 -27.16 -21.99 -9.38
C PRO A 33 -27.71 -20.78 -10.14
N GLU A 34 -27.04 -20.42 -11.22
CA GLU A 34 -27.49 -19.35 -12.10
C GLU A 34 -28.90 -19.63 -12.63
N LYS A 35 -29.77 -18.62 -12.66
CA LYS A 35 -31.18 -18.80 -13.07
C LYS A 35 -31.31 -18.73 -14.59
N GLY A 36 -30.79 -17.68 -15.23
CA GLY A 36 -30.53 -17.64 -16.68
C GLY A 36 -31.75 -17.98 -17.56
N PHE A 37 -32.95 -17.62 -17.11
CA PHE A 37 -34.20 -17.90 -17.81
C PHE A 37 -34.49 -16.89 -18.93
N GLY A 38 -33.84 -15.73 -18.89
CA GLY A 38 -34.20 -14.59 -19.75
C GLY A 38 -35.47 -13.88 -19.26
N ILE A 39 -35.87 -14.14 -18.01
CA ILE A 39 -37.04 -13.55 -17.35
C ILE A 39 -36.50 -12.77 -16.17
N ARG A 40 -36.64 -11.44 -16.24
CA ARG A 40 -36.01 -10.52 -15.28
C ARG A 40 -36.32 -10.88 -13.84
N GLU A 41 -37.58 -11.15 -13.53
CA GLU A 41 -38.05 -11.42 -12.16
C GLU A 41 -37.50 -12.74 -11.57
N LEU A 42 -37.19 -13.71 -12.45
CA LEU A 42 -36.54 -14.95 -12.05
C LEU A 42 -35.01 -14.77 -11.98
N ASP A 43 -34.42 -13.93 -12.82
CA ASP A 43 -32.97 -13.78 -12.94
C ASP A 43 -32.36 -12.79 -11.93
N ASP A 44 -33.15 -11.86 -11.37
CA ASP A 44 -32.68 -10.79 -10.47
C ASP A 44 -32.99 -11.03 -8.97
N ASP A 45 -33.26 -12.28 -8.60
CA ASP A 45 -33.65 -12.72 -7.25
C ASP A 45 -34.94 -12.08 -6.70
N SER A 46 -35.74 -11.38 -7.52
CA SER A 46 -37.02 -10.79 -7.06
C SER A 46 -37.99 -11.86 -6.60
N VAL A 47 -38.13 -12.97 -7.34
CA VAL A 47 -38.98 -14.10 -6.93
C VAL A 47 -38.51 -14.72 -5.61
N HIS A 48 -37.20 -14.85 -5.40
CA HIS A 48 -36.67 -15.39 -4.14
C HIS A 48 -37.02 -14.46 -2.96
N ARG A 49 -36.83 -13.14 -3.12
CA ARG A 49 -37.18 -12.15 -2.10
C ARG A 49 -38.68 -12.16 -1.79
N LEU A 50 -39.52 -12.28 -2.81
CA LEU A 50 -40.98 -12.39 -2.66
C LEU A 50 -41.36 -13.67 -1.91
N LEU A 51 -40.76 -14.81 -2.27
CA LEU A 51 -41.01 -16.09 -1.60
C LEU A 51 -40.66 -16.03 -0.11
N LEU A 52 -39.52 -15.45 0.26
CA LEU A 52 -39.16 -15.26 1.67
C LEU A 52 -40.15 -14.36 2.40
N SER A 53 -40.62 -13.29 1.76
CA SER A 53 -41.62 -12.39 2.34
C SER A 53 -42.94 -13.11 2.60
N VAL A 54 -43.44 -13.85 1.60
CA VAL A 54 -44.73 -14.56 1.70
C VAL A 54 -44.64 -15.76 2.66
N ALA A 55 -43.50 -16.45 2.69
CA ALA A 55 -43.29 -17.59 3.60
C ALA A 55 -43.48 -17.19 5.08
N SER A 56 -43.08 -15.98 5.46
CA SER A 56 -43.27 -15.48 6.83
C SER A 56 -44.74 -15.34 7.26
N LEU A 57 -45.67 -15.27 6.31
CA LEU A 57 -47.10 -15.10 6.57
C LEU A 57 -47.81 -16.44 6.82
N HIS A 58 -47.18 -17.55 6.43
CA HIS A 58 -47.84 -18.85 6.42
C HIS A 58 -47.17 -19.81 7.40
N PRO A 59 -47.85 -20.28 8.46
CA PRO A 59 -47.23 -21.07 9.53
C PRO A 59 -46.95 -22.52 9.08
N ARG A 60 -45.95 -22.69 8.21
CA ARG A 60 -45.43 -23.97 7.75
C ARG A 60 -43.98 -24.16 8.16
N ASN A 61 -43.55 -25.42 8.12
CA ASN A 61 -42.16 -25.79 8.35
C ASN A 61 -41.32 -25.49 7.10
N PHE A 62 -40.50 -24.43 7.17
CA PHE A 62 -39.58 -24.04 6.09
C PHE A 62 -38.14 -24.44 6.40
N VAL A 63 -37.38 -24.71 5.34
CA VAL A 63 -35.92 -24.91 5.39
C VAL A 63 -35.28 -23.95 4.41
N VAL A 64 -34.44 -23.03 4.89
CA VAL A 64 -33.66 -22.13 4.03
C VAL A 64 -32.26 -22.71 3.90
N ALA A 65 -32.03 -23.42 2.80
CA ALA A 65 -30.76 -24.10 2.54
C ALA A 65 -29.83 -23.20 1.70
N GLU A 66 -29.02 -22.41 2.40
CA GLU A 66 -27.97 -21.57 1.81
C GLU A 66 -26.63 -21.84 2.51
N VAL A 67 -25.51 -21.82 1.79
CA VAL A 67 -24.18 -22.03 2.41
C VAL A 67 -23.67 -20.73 3.03
N LYS A 68 -23.58 -19.64 2.26
CA LYS A 68 -22.98 -18.38 2.72
C LYS A 68 -23.82 -17.72 3.82
N GLY A 69 -25.10 -17.50 3.54
CA GLY A 69 -26.03 -16.83 4.47
C GLY A 69 -26.17 -17.54 5.81
N ASN A 70 -26.12 -18.89 5.82
CA ASN A 70 -26.17 -19.65 7.07
C ASN A 70 -24.83 -19.69 7.80
N LEU A 71 -23.70 -19.56 7.10
CA LEU A 71 -22.37 -19.56 7.74
C LEU A 71 -22.08 -18.23 8.43
N LEU A 72 -22.45 -17.10 7.81
CA LEU A 72 -22.23 -15.78 8.36
C LEU A 72 -23.29 -15.42 9.41
N GLN A 73 -22.84 -15.10 10.63
CA GLN A 73 -23.74 -14.81 11.75
C GLN A 73 -24.69 -13.62 11.46
N ALA A 74 -24.19 -12.57 10.83
CA ALA A 74 -24.97 -11.38 10.49
C ALA A 74 -26.10 -11.72 9.50
N GLU A 75 -25.77 -12.34 8.37
CA GLU A 75 -26.74 -12.74 7.34
C GLU A 75 -27.78 -13.73 7.89
N ARG A 76 -27.35 -14.69 8.73
CA ARG A 76 -28.26 -15.62 9.42
C ARG A 76 -29.22 -14.88 10.36
N GLY A 77 -28.74 -13.88 11.08
CA GLY A 77 -29.57 -13.04 11.95
C GLY A 77 -30.65 -12.29 11.17
N GLU A 78 -30.27 -11.68 10.04
CA GLU A 78 -31.20 -10.98 9.14
C GLU A 78 -32.26 -11.91 8.56
N LEU A 79 -31.88 -13.11 8.13
CA LEU A 79 -32.79 -14.11 7.61
C LEU A 79 -33.79 -14.56 8.69
N LEU A 80 -33.30 -14.88 9.89
CA LEU A 80 -34.13 -15.30 11.02
C LEU A 80 -35.04 -14.18 11.54
N ALA A 81 -34.68 -12.91 11.35
CA ALA A 81 -35.51 -11.77 11.73
C ALA A 81 -36.79 -11.66 10.87
N ARG A 82 -36.78 -12.20 9.64
CA ARG A 82 -37.96 -12.22 8.76
C ARG A 82 -39.07 -13.16 9.25
N PHE A 83 -38.73 -14.13 10.07
CA PHE A 83 -39.69 -15.08 10.64
C PHE A 83 -40.01 -14.68 12.08
N PRO A 84 -41.24 -14.21 12.38
CA PRO A 84 -41.57 -13.75 13.73
C PRO A 84 -41.59 -14.92 14.71
N GLY A 85 -40.94 -14.74 15.87
CA GLY A 85 -40.85 -15.77 16.91
C GLY A 85 -42.19 -16.16 17.54
N SER A 86 -43.23 -15.35 17.37
CA SER A 86 -44.60 -15.66 17.80
C SER A 86 -45.24 -16.80 17.00
N CYS A 87 -44.84 -16.96 15.73
CA CYS A 87 -45.42 -17.94 14.82
C CYS A 87 -44.43 -19.06 14.45
N PHE A 88 -43.12 -18.80 14.56
CA PHE A 88 -42.08 -19.73 14.12
C PHE A 88 -41.05 -20.00 15.20
N ARG A 89 -40.71 -21.29 15.36
CA ARG A 89 -39.49 -21.70 16.05
C ARG A 89 -38.30 -21.53 15.11
N ARG A 90 -37.41 -20.61 15.45
CA ARG A 90 -36.20 -20.30 14.67
C ARG A 90 -35.03 -21.14 15.11
N VAL A 91 -34.47 -21.94 14.20
CA VAL A 91 -33.28 -22.76 14.48
C VAL A 91 -32.31 -22.61 13.31
N GLY A 92 -31.08 -22.19 13.59
CA GLY A 92 -30.00 -22.13 12.61
C GLY A 92 -29.05 -23.30 12.83
N HIS A 93 -29.05 -24.27 11.91
CA HIS A 93 -28.07 -25.35 11.89
C HIS A 93 -26.96 -25.01 10.91
N VAL A 94 -25.73 -24.92 11.40
CA VAL A 94 -24.53 -24.81 10.54
C VAL A 94 -23.84 -26.16 10.56
N ILE A 95 -24.05 -26.93 9.49
CA ILE A 95 -23.44 -28.25 9.34
C ILE A 95 -22.17 -28.07 8.51
N VAL A 96 -21.03 -27.98 9.18
CA VAL A 96 -19.72 -28.01 8.51
C VAL A 96 -19.19 -29.43 8.63
N GLY A 97 -19.17 -30.16 7.51
CA GLY A 97 -18.49 -31.45 7.46
C GLY A 97 -16.99 -31.29 7.64
N GLU A 98 -16.30 -32.36 8.05
CA GLU A 98 -14.84 -32.33 8.07
C GLU A 98 -14.31 -32.16 6.64
N PRO A 99 -13.44 -31.17 6.38
CA PRO A 99 -12.83 -31.04 5.08
C PRO A 99 -11.93 -32.24 4.80
N THR A 100 -11.88 -32.67 3.54
CA THR A 100 -11.04 -33.80 3.13
C THR A 100 -9.57 -33.56 3.46
N THR A 101 -8.81 -34.63 3.67
CA THR A 101 -7.37 -34.54 3.99
C THR A 101 -6.60 -33.74 2.95
N ASP A 102 -6.97 -33.86 1.67
CA ASP A 102 -6.32 -33.17 0.57
C ASP A 102 -6.60 -31.67 0.59
N PHE A 103 -7.83 -31.28 0.91
CA PHE A 103 -8.19 -29.87 1.08
C PHE A 103 -7.43 -29.24 2.26
N LYS A 104 -7.31 -29.96 3.39
CA LYS A 104 -6.54 -29.52 4.57
C LYS A 104 -5.06 -29.31 4.19
N LYS A 105 -4.45 -30.28 3.49
CA LYS A 105 -3.05 -30.19 3.03
C LYS A 105 -2.82 -29.01 2.08
N ARG A 106 -3.68 -28.86 1.06
CA ARG A 106 -3.57 -27.76 0.08
C ARG A 106 -3.71 -26.39 0.75
N THR A 107 -4.73 -26.23 1.59
CA THR A 107 -4.95 -24.97 2.33
C THR A 107 -3.77 -24.68 3.26
N GLY A 108 -3.25 -25.68 3.96
CA GLY A 108 -2.05 -25.55 4.78
C GLY A 108 -0.82 -25.08 3.98
N GLN A 109 -0.58 -25.65 2.80
CA GLN A 109 0.50 -25.24 1.91
C GLN A 109 0.35 -23.79 1.44
N LEU A 110 -0.84 -23.37 1.03
CA LEU A 110 -1.11 -21.99 0.60
C LEU A 110 -0.89 -21.00 1.75
N VAL A 111 -1.34 -21.33 2.96
CA VAL A 111 -1.14 -20.48 4.14
C VAL A 111 0.34 -20.37 4.49
N LEU A 112 1.09 -21.46 4.40
CA LEU A 112 2.54 -21.46 4.63
C LEU A 112 3.27 -20.62 3.59
N GLN A 113 2.93 -20.76 2.30
CA GLN A 113 3.49 -19.96 1.22
C GLN A 113 3.23 -18.46 1.43
N HIS A 114 1.99 -18.08 1.72
CA HIS A 114 1.62 -16.69 1.99
C HIS A 114 2.39 -16.12 3.20
N LYS A 115 2.52 -16.88 4.29
CA LYS A 115 3.33 -16.48 5.44
C LYS A 115 4.81 -16.31 5.09
N GLN A 116 5.35 -17.21 4.28
CA GLN A 116 6.74 -17.15 3.82
C GLN A 116 6.98 -15.91 2.96
N GLU A 117 6.08 -15.61 2.02
CA GLU A 117 6.16 -14.42 1.17
C GLU A 117 6.13 -13.13 1.98
N LEU A 118 5.23 -13.03 2.96
CA LEU A 118 5.17 -11.87 3.87
C LEU A 118 6.46 -11.72 4.69
N SER A 119 6.99 -12.84 5.20
CA SER A 119 8.25 -12.84 5.96
C SER A 119 9.44 -12.44 5.09
N ASP A 120 9.55 -12.99 3.88
CA ASP A 120 10.62 -12.68 2.94
C ASP A 120 10.55 -11.24 2.44
N ALA A 121 9.34 -10.71 2.21
CA ALA A 121 9.12 -9.31 1.87
C ALA A 121 9.58 -8.39 3.01
N ALA A 122 9.17 -8.69 4.25
CA ALA A 122 9.59 -7.92 5.43
C ALA A 122 11.12 -7.98 5.64
N PHE A 123 11.73 -9.14 5.43
CA PHE A 123 13.18 -9.30 5.56
C PHE A 123 13.95 -8.56 4.46
N LYS A 124 13.48 -8.62 3.21
CA LYS A 124 14.06 -7.85 2.08
C LYS A 124 13.95 -6.34 2.33
N ALA A 125 12.81 -5.86 2.85
CA ALA A 125 12.63 -4.46 3.22
C ALA A 125 13.64 -4.02 4.29
N LYS A 126 13.80 -4.80 5.38
CA LYS A 126 14.79 -4.54 6.44
C LYS A 126 16.22 -4.51 5.90
N LYS A 127 16.60 -5.46 5.05
CA LYS A 127 17.93 -5.49 4.41
C LYS A 127 18.16 -4.28 3.49
N ALA A 128 17.14 -3.85 2.75
CA ALA A 128 17.24 -2.67 1.89
C ALA A 128 17.41 -1.39 2.71
N GLU A 129 16.68 -1.23 3.81
CA GLU A 129 16.84 -0.11 4.73
C GLU A 129 18.22 -0.08 5.38
N GLU A 130 18.73 -1.22 5.84
CA GLU A 130 20.07 -1.31 6.45
C GLU A 130 21.16 -0.93 5.44
N LYS A 131 21.06 -1.42 4.20
CA LYS A 131 21.97 -1.04 3.11
C LYS A 131 21.88 0.46 2.80
N ARG A 132 20.67 1.04 2.78
CA ARG A 132 20.45 2.47 2.56
C ARG A 132 21.07 3.31 3.66
N LYS A 133 20.89 2.94 4.94
CA LYS A 133 21.52 3.60 6.10
C LYS A 133 23.04 3.56 6.01
N LYS A 134 23.62 2.38 5.73
CA LYS A 134 25.07 2.21 5.54
C LYS A 134 25.61 3.08 4.39
N LEU A 135 24.88 3.19 3.28
CA LEU A 135 25.29 4.04 2.14
C LEU A 135 25.21 5.53 2.49
N GLN A 136 24.17 5.95 3.20
CA GLN A 136 24.01 7.32 3.68
C GLN A 136 25.13 7.72 4.65
N GLU A 137 25.48 6.85 5.61
CA GLU A 137 26.60 7.08 6.53
C GLU A 137 27.94 7.18 5.79
N LYS A 138 28.21 6.30 4.83
CA LYS A 138 29.43 6.37 4.00
C LYS A 138 29.50 7.68 3.22
N ARG A 139 28.38 8.11 2.61
CA ARG A 139 28.29 9.36 1.87
C ARG A 139 28.48 10.58 2.77
N GLN A 140 27.89 10.58 3.96
CA GLN A 140 28.09 11.65 4.96
C GLN A 140 29.56 11.74 5.40
N LYS A 141 30.20 10.61 5.73
CA LYS A 141 31.64 10.58 6.08
C LYS A 141 32.53 11.09 4.95
N GLN A 142 32.23 10.76 3.69
CA GLN A 142 32.96 11.27 2.53
C GLN A 142 32.77 12.78 2.35
N LEU A 143 31.54 13.29 2.49
CA LEU A 143 31.25 14.72 2.42
C LEU A 143 31.94 15.51 3.54
N GLU A 144 31.97 14.99 4.77
CA GLU A 144 32.70 15.63 5.88
C GLU A 144 34.21 15.66 5.63
N ARG A 145 34.80 14.56 5.13
CA ARG A 145 36.22 14.52 4.77
C ARG A 145 36.53 15.49 3.63
N ALA A 146 35.66 15.60 2.62
CA ALA A 146 35.80 16.55 1.53
C ALA A 146 35.69 18.00 2.01
N LYS A 147 34.71 18.32 2.88
CA LYS A 147 34.56 19.63 3.51
C LYS A 147 35.80 20.02 4.32
N LYS A 148 36.32 19.11 5.17
CA LYS A 148 37.55 19.34 5.94
C LYS A 148 38.77 19.59 5.05
N LYS A 149 38.90 18.87 3.93
CA LYS A 149 39.98 19.11 2.95
C LYS A 149 39.82 20.46 2.24
N ALA A 150 38.61 20.78 1.78
CA ALA A 150 38.31 22.05 1.11
C ALA A 150 38.51 23.26 2.04
N GLU A 151 38.17 23.14 3.33
CA GLU A 151 38.39 24.20 4.32
C GLU A 151 39.89 24.40 4.59
N LYS A 152 40.67 23.31 4.70
CA LYS A 152 42.13 23.39 4.82
C LYS A 152 42.76 24.04 3.59
N GLU A 153 42.30 23.71 2.39
CA GLU A 153 42.77 24.36 1.15
C GLU A 153 42.35 25.84 1.06
N ARG A 154 41.11 26.19 1.45
CA ARG A 154 40.70 27.61 1.53
C ARG A 154 41.54 28.38 2.53
N LYS A 155 41.83 27.82 3.71
CA LYS A 155 42.70 28.45 4.72
C LYS A 155 44.11 28.69 4.17
N LYS A 156 44.71 27.69 3.52
CA LYS A 156 46.03 27.83 2.86
C LYS A 156 46.02 28.90 1.74
N LYS A 157 44.99 28.91 0.89
CA LYS A 157 44.85 29.92 -0.18
C LYS A 157 44.64 31.33 0.36
N LEU A 158 43.85 31.48 1.44
CA LEU A 158 43.64 32.77 2.11
C LEU A 158 44.91 33.27 2.79
N GLU A 159 45.68 32.39 3.44
CA GLU A 159 46.95 32.75 4.09
C GLU A 159 48.03 33.14 3.06
N ALA A 160 48.11 32.41 1.94
CA ALA A 160 48.99 32.77 0.82
C ALA A 160 48.58 34.10 0.17
N ALA A 161 47.28 34.35 -0.04
CA ALA A 161 46.79 35.61 -0.55
C ALA A 161 47.06 36.78 0.42
N ARG A 162 47.00 36.53 1.74
CA ARG A 162 47.30 37.55 2.76
C ARG A 162 48.79 37.88 2.80
N LYS A 163 49.67 36.88 2.73
CA LYS A 163 51.13 37.08 2.62
C LYS A 163 51.52 37.81 1.32
N ALA A 164 50.89 37.47 0.20
CA ALA A 164 51.11 38.17 -1.07
C ALA A 164 50.63 39.64 -1.02
N LYS A 165 49.51 39.92 -0.32
CA LYS A 165 49.05 41.30 -0.10
C LYS A 165 50.00 42.10 0.82
N GLU A 166 50.51 41.49 1.88
CA GLU A 166 51.48 42.14 2.78
C GLU A 166 52.83 42.40 2.10
N GLU A 167 53.32 41.49 1.24
CA GLU A 167 54.51 41.75 0.42
C GLU A 167 54.28 42.84 -0.64
N ALA A 168 53.09 42.87 -1.26
CA ALA A 168 52.74 43.93 -2.20
C ALA A 168 52.61 45.30 -1.50
N GLU A 169 52.05 45.35 -0.29
CA GLU A 169 52.03 46.59 0.52
C GLU A 169 53.43 47.01 0.99
N LYS A 170 54.30 46.07 1.38
CA LYS A 170 55.70 46.37 1.73
C LYS A 170 56.49 46.89 0.53
N LYS A 171 56.29 46.32 -0.67
CA LYS A 171 56.90 46.83 -1.91
C LYS A 171 56.36 48.21 -2.29
N LYS A 172 55.05 48.45 -2.15
CA LYS A 172 54.45 49.78 -2.37
C LYS A 172 54.91 50.83 -1.35
N LYS A 173 55.12 50.45 -0.09
CA LYS A 173 55.70 51.33 0.94
C LYS A 173 57.18 51.63 0.67
N ALA A 174 57.96 50.64 0.22
CA ALA A 174 59.36 50.84 -0.18
C ALA A 174 59.51 51.72 -1.44
N GLU A 175 58.60 51.60 -2.42
CA GLU A 175 58.58 52.51 -3.59
C GLU A 175 58.12 53.93 -3.22
N ALA A 176 57.20 54.09 -2.27
CA ALA A 176 56.80 55.42 -1.75
C ALA A 176 57.95 56.09 -0.95
N GLU A 177 58.76 55.32 -0.22
CA GLU A 177 59.94 55.81 0.49
C GLU A 177 61.11 56.12 -0.45
N ALA A 178 61.28 55.34 -1.53
CA ALA A 178 62.27 55.61 -2.58
C ALA A 178 61.92 56.86 -3.40
N LYS A 179 60.62 57.17 -3.61
CA LYS A 179 60.20 58.45 -4.20
C LYS A 179 60.43 59.64 -3.26
N LYS A 180 60.21 59.50 -1.94
CA LYS A 180 60.54 60.56 -0.97
C LYS A 180 62.04 60.82 -0.79
N LYS A 181 62.92 59.86 -1.12
CA LYS A 181 64.39 60.07 -1.13
C LYS A 181 64.94 60.63 -2.44
N LYS A 182 64.17 60.65 -3.53
CA LYS A 182 64.57 61.30 -4.80
C LYS A 182 64.21 62.79 -4.87
N ASP A 183 63.16 63.26 -4.18
CA ASP A 183 62.87 64.70 -4.08
C ASP A 183 63.71 65.45 -3.02
N GLY A 184 64.48 64.75 -2.18
CA GLY A 184 65.30 65.40 -1.14
C GLY A 184 66.78 65.63 -1.49
N LYS A 185 67.22 65.28 -2.72
CA LYS A 185 68.64 65.33 -3.12
C LYS A 185 68.86 65.94 -4.51
N GLU A 186 67.95 66.82 -4.93
CA GLU A 186 68.06 67.63 -6.15
C GLU A 186 67.79 69.14 -5.88
N GLU A 187 67.90 69.57 -4.61
CA GLU A 187 67.70 70.96 -4.18
C GLU A 187 68.83 71.44 -3.25
N LYS A 188 70.09 71.06 -3.56
CA LYS A 188 71.29 71.55 -2.85
C LYS A 188 72.53 71.65 -3.74
N LYS A 189 72.34 71.92 -5.03
CA LYS A 189 73.44 72.07 -6.01
C LYS A 189 73.32 73.28 -6.94
N ASP A 190 72.46 74.25 -6.62
CA ASP A 190 72.25 75.48 -7.40
C ASP A 190 72.19 76.77 -6.55
N GLU A 191 72.96 76.83 -5.45
CA GLU A 191 73.20 78.09 -4.70
C GLU A 191 74.66 78.12 -4.21
N GLU A 192 75.61 78.23 -5.14
CA GLU A 192 76.94 78.80 -4.88
C GLU A 192 77.56 79.26 -6.22
N LYS A 193 76.83 80.17 -6.88
CA LYS A 193 77.30 81.03 -7.97
C LYS A 193 76.50 82.34 -7.90
N GLU A 194 76.74 83.13 -6.86
CA GLU A 194 76.71 84.59 -6.86
C GLU A 194 77.19 85.08 -5.49
N GLU A 195 78.18 85.98 -5.52
CA GLU A 195 78.87 86.72 -4.44
C GLU A 195 79.95 86.02 -3.60
#